data_AF-A0A932TIG3-F1
#
_entry.id   AF-A0A932TIG3-F1
#
_cell.length_a   1.000
_cell.length_b   1.000
_cell.length_c   1.000
_cell.angle_alpha   90.00
_cell.angle_beta   90.00
_cell.angle_gamma   90.00
#
_symmetry.space_group_name_H-M   'P 1'
#
loop_
_entity.id
_entity.type
_entity.pdbx_description
1 polymer ?
#
loop_
_entity_poly.entity_id
_entity_poly.type
_entity_poly.pdbx_seq_one_letter_code
_entity_poly.pdbx_strand_id
1 'polypeptide(L)'
;MCASRLGDIIDDHCPRCRMLTNHSVAAIVGEEVKKVLCRTCQYSHDYKASRRTEKKKAKQSAYEQVLASVLAGKSMEAPQKTEPASRVKRSLSQARPRTSPPRNGPSRTRR
;
A
#
# COMPACT_ATOMS: atom_id res chain seq x y z
N MET A 1 -19.27 -19.82 -15.93
CA MET A 1 -18.26 -19.16 -15.09
C MET A 1 -18.85 -17.81 -14.67
N CYS A 2 -19.09 -17.61 -13.38
CA CYS A 2 -19.76 -16.42 -12.87
C CYS A 2 -18.79 -15.24 -12.83
N ALA A 3 -18.91 -14.32 -13.78
CA ALA A 3 -18.28 -13.01 -13.70
C ALA A 3 -18.82 -12.30 -12.45
N SER A 4 -17.94 -11.80 -11.59
CA SER A 4 -18.33 -11.04 -10.41
C SER A 4 -19.22 -9.88 -10.83
N ARG A 5 -20.36 -9.72 -10.15
CA ARG A 5 -21.32 -8.66 -10.36
C ARG A 5 -21.01 -7.48 -9.45
N LEU A 6 -21.48 -6.30 -9.85
CA LEU A 6 -21.48 -5.14 -8.96
C LEU A 6 -22.29 -5.47 -7.71
N GLY A 7 -21.73 -5.17 -6.55
CA GLY A 7 -22.36 -5.48 -5.26
C GLY A 7 -22.08 -6.88 -4.70
N ASP A 8 -21.38 -7.76 -5.43
CA ASP A 8 -20.92 -9.03 -4.86
C ASP A 8 -20.03 -8.79 -3.64
N ILE A 9 -20.04 -9.75 -2.72
CA ILE A 9 -19.25 -9.70 -1.49
C ILE A 9 -17.91 -10.38 -1.74
N ILE A 10 -16.82 -9.64 -1.51
CA ILE A 10 -15.44 -10.10 -1.66
C ILE A 10 -14.64 -9.73 -0.40
N ASP A 11 -13.78 -10.63 0.05
CA ASP A 11 -12.85 -10.35 1.14
C ASP A 11 -11.57 -9.70 0.61
N ASP A 12 -11.21 -8.55 1.18
CA ASP A 12 -9.97 -7.81 0.89
C ASP A 12 -9.43 -7.14 2.16
N HIS A 13 -8.21 -6.61 2.11
CA HIS A 13 -7.63 -5.88 3.23
C HIS A 13 -8.04 -4.41 3.20
N CYS A 14 -8.77 -3.97 4.23
CA CYS A 14 -9.14 -2.56 4.34
C CYS A 14 -7.98 -1.73 4.93
N PRO A 15 -7.47 -0.69 4.26
CA PRO A 15 -6.41 0.16 4.80
C PRO A 15 -6.88 0.99 6.01
N ARG A 16 -8.20 1.18 6.16
CA ARG A 16 -8.81 1.92 7.27
C ARG A 16 -9.04 1.04 8.50
N CYS A 17 -9.64 -0.15 8.31
CA CYS A 17 -9.84 -1.11 9.41
C CYS A 17 -8.57 -1.90 9.77
N ARG A 18 -7.57 -1.91 8.89
CA ARG A 18 -6.29 -2.63 9.04
C ARG A 18 -6.46 -4.14 9.26
N MET A 19 -7.56 -4.70 8.79
CA MET A 19 -7.90 -6.12 8.89
C MET A 19 -8.54 -6.61 7.59
N LEU A 20 -8.64 -7.93 7.42
CA LEU A 20 -9.40 -8.54 6.34
C LEU A 20 -10.90 -8.43 6.69
N THR A 21 -11.69 -7.85 5.80
CA THR A 21 -13.13 -7.67 5.99
C THR A 21 -13.90 -7.97 4.71
N ASN A 22 -15.20 -8.16 4.86
CA ASN A 22 -16.15 -8.22 3.77
C ASN A 22 -16.29 -6.84 3.08
N HIS A 23 -15.97 -6.77 1.79
CA HIS A 23 -16.17 -5.61 0.93
C HIS A 23 -17.25 -5.89 -0.10
N SER A 24 -17.94 -4.85 -0.56
CA SER A 24 -18.79 -4.92 -1.75
C SER A 24 -18.02 -4.42 -2.97
N VAL A 25 -18.22 -5.07 -4.11
CA VAL A 25 -17.65 -4.63 -5.39
C VAL A 25 -18.29 -3.30 -5.81
N ALA A 26 -17.49 -2.23 -5.84
CA ALA A 26 -17.97 -0.88 -6.13
C ALA A 26 -17.75 -0.48 -7.60
N ALA A 27 -16.69 -0.97 -8.24
CA ALA A 27 -16.45 -0.75 -9.66
C ALA A 27 -15.72 -1.92 -10.31
N ILE A 28 -16.23 -2.36 -11.45
CA ILE A 28 -15.65 -3.36 -12.34
C ILE A 28 -15.26 -2.64 -13.64
N VAL A 29 -14.08 -2.96 -14.17
CA VAL A 29 -13.66 -2.49 -15.49
C VAL A 29 -13.30 -3.70 -16.34
N GLY A 30 -14.07 -3.93 -17.41
CA GLY A 30 -14.00 -5.19 -18.16
C GLY A 30 -14.47 -6.34 -17.27
N GLU A 31 -13.57 -7.27 -16.99
CA GLU A 31 -13.82 -8.45 -16.15
C GLU A 31 -13.09 -8.37 -14.79
N GLU A 32 -12.37 -7.27 -14.51
CA GLU A 32 -11.58 -7.11 -13.28
C GLU A 32 -12.22 -6.11 -12.31
N VAL A 33 -12.27 -6.47 -11.03
CA VAL A 33 -12.70 -5.58 -9.95
C VAL A 33 -11.58 -4.57 -9.68
N LYS A 34 -11.85 -3.27 -9.89
CA LYS A 34 -10.86 -2.21 -9.61
C LYS A 34 -11.04 -1.58 -8.25
N LYS A 35 -12.28 -1.37 -7.80
CA LYS A 35 -12.58 -0.70 -6.52
C LYS A 35 -13.57 -1.50 -5.70
N VAL A 36 -13.32 -1.51 -4.40
CA VAL A 36 -14.15 -2.18 -3.40
C VAL A 36 -14.53 -1.22 -2.29
N LEU A 37 -15.69 -1.44 -1.66
CA LEU A 37 -16.19 -0.64 -0.55
C LEU A 37 -16.31 -1.53 0.70
N CYS A 38 -15.64 -1.16 1.78
CA CYS A 38 -15.67 -1.94 3.03
C CYS A 38 -17.06 -1.86 3.67
N ARG A 39 -17.70 -3.00 3.96
CA ARG A 39 -19.03 -2.97 4.62
C ARG A 39 -18.96 -2.49 6.07
N THR A 40 -17.79 -2.58 6.72
CA THR A 40 -17.60 -2.15 8.11
C THR A 40 -17.40 -0.64 8.25
N CYS A 41 -16.53 -0.03 7.44
CA CYS A 41 -16.21 1.40 7.56
C CYS A 41 -16.65 2.27 6.37
N GLN A 42 -17.32 1.67 5.38
CA GLN A 42 -17.79 2.30 4.14
C GLN A 42 -16.72 3.08 3.37
N TYR A 43 -15.44 2.75 3.57
CA TYR A 43 -14.34 3.34 2.82
C TYR A 43 -14.18 2.60 1.48
N SER A 44 -14.05 3.38 0.40
CA SER A 44 -13.75 2.85 -0.93
C SER A 44 -12.24 2.90 -1.19
N HIS A 45 -11.68 1.77 -1.60
CA HIS A 45 -10.26 1.65 -1.96
C HIS A 45 -10.05 0.75 -3.17
N ASP A 46 -8.88 0.86 -3.79
CA ASP A 46 -8.51 0.03 -4.93
C ASP A 46 -8.29 -1.42 -4.49
N TYR A 47 -8.89 -2.36 -5.23
CA TYR A 47 -8.83 -3.77 -4.92
C TYR A 47 -7.39 -4.27 -4.99
N LYS A 48 -6.86 -4.78 -3.86
CA LYS A 48 -5.48 -5.28 -3.80
C LYS A 48 -5.38 -6.78 -4.11
N ALA A 49 -6.49 -7.40 -4.50
CA ALA A 49 -6.60 -8.77 -5.00
C ALA A 49 -5.68 -9.73 -4.24
N SER A 50 -5.78 -9.71 -2.90
CA SER A 50 -4.89 -10.42 -1.98
C SER A 50 -3.51 -10.71 -2.57
N ARG A 51 -2.78 -9.67 -3.02
CA ARG A 51 -1.43 -9.82 -3.58
C ARG A 51 -0.48 -10.41 -2.52
N ARG A 52 -0.58 -11.71 -2.28
CA ARG A 52 0.54 -12.62 -2.14
C ARG A 52 1.16 -12.64 -3.53
N THR A 53 1.84 -11.56 -3.91
CA THR A 53 2.97 -11.77 -4.82
C THR A 53 3.82 -12.80 -4.11
N GLU A 54 3.80 -14.04 -4.63
CA GLU A 54 4.79 -15.04 -4.27
C GLU A 54 6.11 -14.30 -4.26
N LYS A 55 6.73 -14.19 -3.08
CA LYS A 55 7.99 -13.48 -2.94
C LYS A 55 8.96 -14.27 -3.81
N LYS A 56 9.12 -13.84 -5.07
CA LYS A 56 10.01 -14.45 -6.04
C LYS A 56 11.36 -14.55 -5.35
N LYS A 57 11.74 -15.80 -5.05
CA LYS A 57 13.02 -16.48 -4.70
C LYS A 57 14.33 -15.69 -4.50
N ALA A 58 14.35 -14.36 -4.42
CA ALA A 58 15.54 -13.54 -4.22
C ALA A 58 16.20 -13.75 -2.84
N LYS A 59 15.48 -14.34 -1.88
CA LYS A 59 16.04 -14.70 -0.57
C LYS A 59 16.66 -16.10 -0.54
N GLN A 60 16.40 -16.94 -1.53
CA GLN A 60 16.97 -18.29 -1.57
C GLN A 60 18.47 -18.23 -1.89
N SER A 61 18.89 -17.34 -2.79
CA SER A 61 20.32 -17.18 -3.14
C SER A 61 21.19 -16.67 -1.99
N ALA A 62 20.71 -15.71 -1.18
CA ALA A 62 21.46 -15.22 -0.03
C ALA A 62 21.61 -16.28 1.07
N TYR A 63 20.57 -17.10 1.28
CA TYR A 63 20.61 -18.18 2.25
C TYR A 63 21.54 -19.32 1.79
N GLU A 64 21.48 -19.69 0.51
CA GLU A 64 22.37 -20.69 -0.10
C GLU A 64 23.84 -20.27 -0.05
N GLN A 65 24.16 -18.99 -0.26
CA GLN A 65 25.53 -18.46 -0.15
C GLN A 65 26.08 -18.55 1.28
N VAL A 66 25.25 -18.26 2.29
CA VAL A 66 25.67 -18.38 3.70
C VAL A 66 25.87 -19.85 4.08
N LEU A 67 24.97 -20.74 3.65
CA LEU A 67 25.12 -22.18 3.90
C LEU A 67 26.37 -22.75 3.24
N ALA A 68 26.65 -22.37 1.98
CA ALA A 68 27.88 -22.77 1.29
C ALA A 68 29.14 -22.27 2.00
N SER A 69 29.11 -21.04 2.53
CA SER A 69 30.24 -20.44 3.27
C SER A 69 30.52 -21.15 4.60
N VAL A 70 29.47 -21.57 5.31
CA VAL A 70 29.58 -22.32 6.57
C VAL A 70 30.08 -23.74 6.34
N LEU A 71 29.57 -24.43 5.31
CA LEU A 71 30.00 -25.79 4.96
C LEU A 71 31.43 -25.84 4.39
N ALA A 72 31.90 -24.77 3.74
CA ALA A 72 33.27 -24.66 3.22
C ALA A 72 34.32 -24.35 4.30
N GLY A 73 33.96 -24.36 5.59
CA GLY A 73 34.91 -24.29 6.70
C GLY A 73 35.71 -22.99 6.78
N LYS A 74 35.23 -21.90 6.19
CA LYS A 74 35.94 -20.61 6.18
C LYS A 74 35.57 -19.80 7.42
N SER A 75 36.45 -19.87 8.41
CA SER A 75 36.40 -19.06 9.64
C SER A 75 36.66 -17.58 9.34
N MET A 76 35.65 -16.76 9.67
CA MET A 76 35.63 -15.32 9.96
C MET A 76 36.07 -14.30 8.89
N GLU A 77 35.15 -13.37 8.58
CA GLU A 77 35.38 -11.95 8.85
C GLU A 77 34.02 -11.26 9.08
N ALA A 78 33.91 -10.51 10.18
CA ALA A 78 32.70 -9.81 10.56
C ALA A 78 32.32 -8.74 9.50
N PRO A 79 31.04 -8.60 9.11
CA PRO A 79 30.63 -7.44 8.34
C PRO A 79 30.79 -6.22 9.25
N GLN A 80 31.78 -5.39 8.94
CA GLN A 80 31.94 -4.07 9.51
C GLN A 80 30.59 -3.34 9.41
N LYS A 81 30.10 -2.86 10.56
CA LYS A 81 29.03 -1.87 10.61
C LYS A 81 29.48 -0.67 9.77
N THR A 82 29.01 -0.58 8.54
CA THR A 82 28.93 0.70 7.87
C THR A 82 27.83 1.48 8.56
N GLU A 83 28.24 2.44 9.39
CA GLU A 83 27.36 3.49 9.90
C GLU A 83 26.52 4.05 8.74
N PRO A 84 25.19 4.16 8.89
CA PRO A 84 24.38 4.82 7.88
C PRO A 84 24.75 6.30 7.85
N ALA A 85 25.49 6.67 6.80
CA ALA A 85 25.76 8.05 6.44
C ALA A 85 24.46 8.84 6.39
N SER A 86 24.41 9.86 7.26
CA SER A 86 23.56 11.04 7.21
C SER A 86 22.06 10.80 7.02
N ARG A 87 21.35 10.82 8.14
CA ARG A 87 19.97 11.32 8.21
C ARG A 87 19.96 12.75 7.69
N VAL A 88 19.70 12.94 6.39
CA VAL A 88 19.38 14.26 5.84
C VAL A 88 18.13 14.73 6.56
N LYS A 89 18.32 15.67 7.49
CA LYS A 89 17.25 16.46 8.08
C LYS A 89 16.56 17.13 6.90
N ARG A 90 15.40 16.62 6.50
CA ARG A 90 14.54 17.28 5.53
C ARG A 90 14.15 18.60 6.18
N SER A 91 14.83 19.67 5.79
CA SER A 91 14.61 21.01 6.33
C SER A 91 13.14 21.34 6.13
N LEU A 92 12.49 21.68 7.23
CA LEU A 92 11.15 22.23 7.27
C LEU A 92 11.20 23.64 6.70
N SER A 93 11.43 23.75 5.39
CA SER A 93 11.56 25.02 4.68
C SER A 93 11.03 24.89 3.26
N GLN A 94 9.76 24.49 3.16
CA GLN A 94 8.89 24.87 2.06
C GLN A 94 7.46 24.86 2.61
N ALA A 95 7.14 25.92 3.34
CA ALA A 95 5.76 26.32 3.54
C ALA A 95 5.17 26.57 2.16
N ARG A 96 4.31 25.66 1.69
CA ARG A 96 3.41 25.96 0.57
C ARG A 96 2.52 27.12 1.05
N PRO A 97 2.39 28.23 0.30
CA PRO A 97 1.40 29.23 0.64
C PRO A 97 0.02 28.55 0.63
N ARG A 98 -0.73 28.70 1.72
CA ARG A 98 -2.16 28.40 1.74
C ARG A 98 -2.83 29.45 0.86
N THR A 99 -2.85 29.24 -0.45
CA THR A 99 -3.77 29.97 -1.32
C THR A 99 -5.16 29.39 -1.05
N SER A 100 -5.88 30.02 -0.12
CA SER A 100 -7.31 29.82 0.06
C SER A 100 -8.02 30.15 -1.27
N PRO A 101 -8.89 29.28 -1.81
CA PRO A 101 -9.74 29.69 -2.93
C PRO A 101 -10.69 30.80 -2.47
N PRO A 102 -11.01 31.80 -3.32
CA PRO A 102 -11.98 32.82 -2.97
C PRO A 102 -13.35 32.17 -2.75
N ARG A 103 -13.96 32.40 -1.58
CA ARG A 103 -15.37 32.13 -1.35
C ARG A 103 -16.19 33.15 -2.12
N ASN A 104 -16.53 32.85 -3.37
CA ASN A 104 -17.65 33.50 -4.03
C ASN A 104 -18.95 32.95 -3.44
N GLY A 105 -19.42 33.58 -2.35
CA GLY A 105 -20.77 33.39 -1.87
C GLY A 105 -21.75 34.24 -2.69
N PRO A 106 -22.94 33.73 -3.04
CA PRO A 106 -23.94 34.54 -3.73
C PRO A 106 -24.37 35.70 -2.81
N SER A 107 -24.31 36.91 -3.35
CA SER A 107 -24.80 38.13 -2.71
C SER A 107 -26.28 37.95 -2.35
N ARG A 108 -26.59 37.97 -1.06
CA ARG A 108 -27.96 38.12 -0.56
C ARG A 108 -28.55 39.39 -1.15
N THR A 109 -29.38 39.28 -2.19
CA THR A 109 -30.33 40.33 -2.53
C THR A 109 -31.53 40.16 -1.61
N ARG A 110 -31.58 41.01 -0.58
CA ARG A 110 -32.78 41.27 0.21
C ARG A 110 -33.88 41.76 -0.75
N ARG A 111 -35.02 41.09 -0.77
CA ARG A 111 -36.31 41.69 -1.11
C ARG A 111 -37.40 40.97 -0.34
#